data_AF-A0A7Y3VDS5-F1
#
_entry.id   AF-A0A7Y3VDS5-F1
#
_cell.length_a   1.000
_cell.length_b   1.000
_cell.length_c   1.000
_cell.angle_alpha   90.00
_cell.angle_beta   90.00
_cell.angle_gamma   90.00
#
_symmetry.space_group_name_H-M   'P 1'
#
loop_
_entity.id
_entity.type
_entity.pdbx_description
1 polymer ?
#
loop_
_entity_poly.entity_id
_entity_poly.type
_entity_poly.pdbx_seq_one_letter_code
_entity_poly.pdbx_strand_id
1 'polypeptide(L)'
;MHILLFIFFVISLPVNAKTFDISRFNNANQLIWDDDFKLHINEYFGITQKKYFWSNATISEQVKAGFGGAPENVKALGDKVYLVSACRAHSCDEKSAYITNGDLELFAVISYLCENDSRDITYCPDGQLVIFYKDILAKDSLSSHLIDWKDSHVPKAKVIYEKII
;
A
#
# COMPACT_ATOMS: atom_id res chain seq x y z
N MET A 1 -9.45 -5.84 -58.33
CA MET A 1 -9.86 -5.99 -56.91
C MET A 1 -8.73 -5.48 -56.03
N HIS A 2 -8.86 -4.26 -55.48
CA HIS A 2 -7.91 -3.75 -54.49
C HIS A 2 -8.44 -4.07 -53.10
N ILE A 3 -7.73 -4.93 -52.36
CA ILE A 3 -8.00 -5.22 -50.96
C ILE A 3 -7.28 -4.14 -50.14
N LEU A 4 -8.04 -3.24 -49.52
CA LEU A 4 -7.53 -2.28 -48.55
C LEU A 4 -7.30 -3.03 -47.22
N LEU A 5 -6.05 -3.13 -46.79
CA LEU A 5 -5.68 -3.70 -45.49
C LEU A 5 -5.75 -2.58 -44.44
N PHE A 6 -6.81 -2.55 -43.62
CA PHE A 6 -6.89 -1.66 -42.47
C PHE A 6 -6.10 -2.24 -41.31
N ILE A 7 -4.90 -1.71 -41.07
CA ILE A 7 -4.11 -2.00 -39.87
C ILE A 7 -4.67 -1.13 -38.73
N PHE A 8 -5.42 -1.74 -37.82
CA PHE A 8 -5.81 -1.09 -36.56
C PHE A 8 -4.59 -1.05 -35.63
N PHE A 9 -3.95 0.12 -35.54
CA PHE A 9 -3.00 0.42 -34.48
C PHE A 9 -3.79 0.69 -33.19
N VAL A 10 -3.88 -0.31 -32.31
CA VAL A 10 -4.39 -0.11 -30.95
C VAL A 10 -3.28 0.59 -30.17
N ILE A 11 -3.32 1.92 -30.13
CA ILE A 11 -2.47 2.71 -29.25
C ILE A 11 -3.06 2.57 -27.85
N SER A 12 -2.58 1.59 -27.08
CA SER A 12 -2.83 1.53 -25.64
C SER A 12 -2.14 2.74 -25.01
N LEU A 13 -2.89 3.80 -24.75
CA LEU A 13 -2.44 4.86 -23.86
C LEU A 13 -2.10 4.19 -22.51
N PRO A 14 -1.02 4.62 -21.83
CA PRO A 14 -0.76 4.13 -20.48
C PRO A 14 -1.94 4.57 -19.62
N VAL A 15 -2.80 3.62 -19.27
CA VAL A 15 -3.75 3.80 -18.17
C VAL A 15 -2.86 3.94 -16.94
N ASN A 16 -2.56 5.18 -16.58
CA ASN A 16 -2.04 5.49 -15.26
C ASN A 16 -3.10 4.94 -14.31
N ALA A 17 -2.78 3.87 -13.58
CA ALA A 17 -3.71 3.27 -12.63
C ALA A 17 -4.19 4.41 -11.73
N LYS A 18 -5.48 4.73 -11.80
CA LYS A 18 -6.05 5.85 -11.05
C LYS A 18 -5.92 5.50 -9.57
N THR A 19 -5.49 6.46 -8.75
CA THR A 19 -5.49 6.28 -7.29
C THR A 19 -6.91 5.98 -6.79
N PHE A 20 -7.02 5.44 -5.58
CA PHE A 20 -8.30 5.16 -4.96
C PHE A 20 -8.76 6.32 -4.05
N ASP A 21 -9.91 6.90 -4.35
CA ASP A 21 -10.47 7.98 -3.54
C ASP A 21 -11.04 7.44 -2.21
N ILE A 22 -10.30 7.68 -1.13
CA ILE A 22 -10.71 7.31 0.23
C ILE A 22 -11.47 8.42 0.99
N SER A 23 -11.65 9.60 0.40
CA SER A 23 -12.28 10.74 1.09
C SER A 23 -13.75 10.51 1.45
N ARG A 24 -14.41 9.58 0.75
CA ARG A 24 -15.81 9.18 0.99
C ARG A 24 -16.01 8.22 2.16
N PHE A 25 -14.94 7.69 2.74
CA PHE A 25 -15.01 6.70 3.83
C PHE A 25 -14.76 7.36 5.18
N ASN A 26 -15.46 6.90 6.21
CA ASN A 26 -15.23 7.41 7.56
C ASN A 26 -14.03 6.73 8.22
N ASN A 27 -13.81 5.44 7.95
CA ASN A 27 -12.78 4.64 8.62
C ASN A 27 -12.32 3.43 7.80
N ALA A 28 -11.23 2.81 8.26
CA ALA A 28 -10.60 1.65 7.64
C ALA A 28 -11.54 0.44 7.47
N ASN A 29 -12.51 0.22 8.38
CA ASN A 29 -13.47 -0.88 8.24
C ASN A 29 -14.33 -0.68 7.00
N GLN A 30 -14.96 0.49 6.84
CA GLN A 30 -15.78 0.76 5.65
C GLN A 30 -14.97 0.60 4.36
N LEU A 31 -13.70 1.04 4.39
CA LEU A 31 -12.80 0.96 3.26
C LEU A 31 -12.40 -0.48 2.90
N ILE A 32 -11.97 -1.31 3.86
CA ILE A 32 -11.53 -2.68 3.55
C ILE A 32 -12.69 -3.61 3.17
N TRP A 33 -13.93 -3.27 3.51
CA TRP A 33 -15.11 -4.02 3.07
C TRP A 33 -15.55 -3.67 1.65
N ASP A 34 -15.13 -2.53 1.10
CA ASP A 34 -15.40 -2.11 -0.28
C ASP A 34 -14.64 -2.97 -1.29
N ASP A 35 -15.37 -3.52 -2.27
CA ASP A 35 -14.80 -4.49 -3.21
C ASP A 35 -13.87 -3.82 -4.23
N ASP A 36 -14.13 -2.56 -4.61
CA ASP A 36 -13.27 -1.80 -5.51
C ASP A 36 -11.93 -1.50 -4.83
N PHE A 37 -11.92 -1.20 -3.54
CA PHE A 37 -10.66 -1.02 -2.80
C PHE A 37 -9.85 -2.32 -2.71
N LYS A 38 -10.50 -3.47 -2.46
CA LYS A 38 -9.81 -4.78 -2.46
C LYS A 38 -9.23 -5.09 -3.83
N LEU A 39 -9.97 -4.80 -4.90
CA LEU A 39 -9.51 -4.96 -6.27
C LEU A 39 -8.32 -4.05 -6.55
N HIS A 40 -8.40 -2.78 -6.14
CA HIS A 40 -7.30 -1.81 -6.25
C HIS A 40 -6.03 -2.30 -5.55
N ILE A 41 -6.12 -2.86 -4.34
CA ILE A 41 -4.96 -3.48 -3.66
C ILE A 41 -4.40 -4.64 -4.50
N ASN A 42 -5.25 -5.51 -5.04
CA ASN A 42 -4.78 -6.63 -5.87
C ASN A 42 -4.07 -6.15 -7.14
N GLU A 43 -4.59 -5.12 -7.82
CA GLU A 43 -3.98 -4.53 -9.01
C GLU A 43 -2.70 -3.74 -8.68
N TYR A 44 -2.66 -3.12 -7.50
CA TYR A 44 -1.47 -2.42 -7.03
C TYR A 44 -0.31 -3.40 -6.87
N PHE A 45 -0.49 -4.51 -6.14
CA PHE A 45 0.61 -5.43 -5.81
C PHE A 45 0.79 -6.60 -6.78
N GLY A 46 -0.20 -6.89 -7.61
CA GLY A 46 -0.23 -8.08 -8.46
C GLY A 46 -0.13 -9.38 -7.65
N ILE A 47 0.59 -10.36 -8.20
CA ILE A 47 0.79 -11.70 -7.61
C ILE A 47 2.09 -11.81 -6.80
N THR A 48 2.79 -10.70 -6.57
CA THR A 48 4.08 -10.69 -5.89
C THR A 48 3.95 -11.24 -4.47
N GLN A 49 4.82 -12.19 -4.12
CA GLN A 49 4.90 -12.77 -2.79
C GLN A 49 6.14 -12.29 -2.06
N LYS A 50 5.95 -11.84 -0.81
CA LYS A 50 7.04 -11.51 0.11
C LYS A 50 6.52 -11.62 1.53
N LYS A 51 7.39 -12.03 2.46
CA LYS A 51 7.02 -12.30 3.85
C LYS A 51 7.12 -11.02 4.69
N TYR A 52 5.99 -10.38 4.98
CA TYR A 52 5.90 -9.22 5.88
C TYR A 52 5.17 -9.55 7.18
N PHE A 53 4.05 -10.25 7.11
CA PHE A 53 3.27 -10.70 8.26
C PHE A 53 3.32 -12.23 8.38
N TRP A 54 3.26 -12.94 7.26
CA TRP A 54 3.42 -14.40 7.24
C TRP A 54 3.98 -14.89 5.89
N SER A 55 4.38 -16.17 5.84
CA SER A 55 4.95 -16.80 4.63
C SER A 55 3.87 -17.30 3.67
N ASN A 56 4.23 -17.54 2.40
CA ASN A 56 3.37 -18.16 1.38
C ASN A 56 2.08 -17.36 1.09
N ALA A 57 2.17 -16.04 1.10
CA ALA A 57 1.08 -15.14 0.74
C ALA A 57 1.57 -14.00 -0.15
N THR A 58 0.64 -13.44 -0.93
CA THR A 58 0.92 -12.24 -1.71
C THR A 58 1.04 -11.03 -0.80
N ILE A 59 1.68 -9.98 -1.31
CA ILE A 59 1.72 -8.68 -0.60
C ILE A 59 0.30 -8.13 -0.47
N SER A 60 -0.54 -8.27 -1.50
CA SER A 60 -1.95 -7.83 -1.47
C SER A 60 -2.75 -8.52 -0.38
N GLU A 61 -2.62 -9.83 -0.18
CA GLU A 61 -3.26 -10.58 0.90
C GLU A 61 -2.85 -10.06 2.28
N GLN A 62 -1.56 -9.80 2.47
CA GLN A 62 -1.03 -9.28 3.72
C GLN A 62 -1.50 -7.85 3.99
N VAL A 63 -1.45 -6.96 3.00
CA VAL A 63 -1.95 -5.58 3.13
C VAL A 63 -3.44 -5.55 3.46
N LYS A 64 -4.28 -6.36 2.78
CA LYS A 64 -5.70 -6.49 3.12
C LYS A 64 -5.90 -6.94 4.57
N ALA A 65 -5.12 -7.93 5.03
CA ALA A 65 -5.21 -8.41 6.40
C ALA A 65 -4.81 -7.33 7.42
N GLY A 66 -3.82 -6.49 7.11
CA GLY A 66 -3.41 -5.37 7.96
C GLY A 66 -4.43 -4.23 8.04
N PHE A 67 -5.45 -4.22 7.18
CA PHE A 67 -6.62 -3.36 7.32
C PHE A 67 -7.79 -4.00 8.08
N GLY A 68 -7.70 -5.28 8.47
CA GLY A 68 -8.82 -6.05 9.01
C GLY A 68 -9.10 -5.89 10.52
N GLY A 69 -8.32 -5.09 11.24
CA GLY A 69 -8.40 -4.91 12.70
C GLY A 69 -9.28 -3.73 13.13
N ALA A 70 -8.91 -3.09 14.24
CA ALA A 70 -9.69 -1.98 14.79
C ALA A 70 -9.75 -0.80 13.81
N PRO A 71 -10.94 -0.18 13.61
CA PRO A 71 -11.09 0.92 12.66
C PRO A 71 -10.38 2.17 13.16
N GLU A 72 -9.40 2.67 12.40
CA GLU A 72 -8.97 4.06 12.51
C GLU A 72 -9.73 4.91 11.49
N ASN A 73 -10.03 6.16 11.86
CA ASN A 73 -10.71 7.10 10.97
C ASN A 73 -9.80 7.50 9.81
N VAL A 74 -10.41 7.79 8.66
CA VAL A 74 -9.72 8.48 7.57
C VAL A 74 -9.34 9.88 8.07
N LYS A 75 -8.06 10.24 7.93
CA LYS A 75 -7.49 11.51 8.38
C LYS A 75 -7.17 12.37 7.16
N ALA A 76 -7.67 13.60 7.15
CA ALA A 76 -7.16 14.63 6.25
C ALA A 76 -5.87 15.22 6.87
N LEU A 77 -4.78 15.22 6.12
CA LEU A 77 -3.46 15.73 6.57
C LEU A 77 -3.12 17.11 5.97
N GLY A 78 -3.99 17.65 5.14
CA GLY A 78 -3.82 18.92 4.44
C GLY A 78 -4.78 19.00 3.24
N ASP A 79 -4.50 19.91 2.31
CA ASP A 79 -5.30 20.05 1.10
C ASP A 79 -5.20 18.78 0.25
N LYS A 80 -6.30 18.02 0.23
CA LYS A 80 -6.51 16.79 -0.54
C LYS A 80 -5.65 15.58 -0.17
N VAL A 81 -4.80 15.65 0.86
CA VAL A 81 -4.03 14.50 1.34
C VAL A 81 -4.84 13.74 2.39
N TYR A 82 -5.12 12.47 2.13
CA TYR A 82 -5.86 11.58 3.01
C TYR A 82 -5.01 10.37 3.39
N LEU A 83 -5.03 10.02 4.67
CA LEU A 83 -4.38 8.83 5.23
C LEU A 83 -5.44 7.97 5.93
N VAL A 84 -5.36 6.67 5.72
CA VAL A 84 -6.12 5.68 6.47
C VAL A 84 -5.20 4.53 6.87
N SER A 85 -5.37 4.05 8.09
CA SER A 85 -4.60 2.94 8.63
C SER A 85 -5.49 2.02 9.45
N ALA A 86 -5.04 0.79 9.63
CA ALA A 86 -5.58 -0.13 10.62
C ALA A 86 -4.49 -1.10 11.02
N CYS A 87 -4.84 -2.04 11.90
CA CYS A 87 -3.96 -3.11 12.32
C CYS A 87 -4.45 -4.47 11.81
N ARG A 88 -3.57 -5.47 11.82
CA ARG A 88 -3.97 -6.84 11.54
C ARG A 88 -4.86 -7.35 12.67
N ALA A 89 -5.94 -8.05 12.32
CA ALA A 89 -6.82 -8.63 13.33
C ALA A 89 -6.00 -9.51 14.30
N HIS A 90 -6.18 -9.29 15.60
CA HIS A 90 -5.47 -9.96 16.70
C HIS A 90 -3.95 -9.72 16.78
N SER A 91 -3.38 -8.81 15.98
CA SER A 91 -1.95 -8.46 16.00
C SER A 91 -1.83 -6.96 15.71
N CYS A 92 -2.03 -6.15 16.75
CA CYS A 92 -2.18 -4.71 16.53
C CYS A 92 -0.84 -3.96 16.36
N ASP A 93 0.27 -4.68 16.54
CA ASP A 93 1.63 -4.23 16.21
C ASP A 93 1.84 -4.23 14.69
N GLU A 94 1.28 -5.21 13.98
CA GLU A 94 1.31 -5.29 12.52
C GLU A 94 0.21 -4.40 11.93
N LYS A 95 0.57 -3.48 11.04
CA LYS A 95 -0.36 -2.46 10.51
C LYS A 95 -0.24 -2.28 9.01
N SER A 96 -1.32 -1.83 8.40
CA SER A 96 -1.33 -1.34 7.02
C SER A 96 -1.82 0.10 6.97
N ALA A 97 -1.28 0.86 6.04
CA ALA A 97 -1.68 2.23 5.75
C ALA A 97 -1.79 2.45 4.25
N TYR A 98 -2.71 3.34 3.88
CA TYR A 98 -2.87 3.85 2.53
C TYR A 98 -2.96 5.38 2.59
N ILE A 99 -2.20 6.04 1.74
CA ILE A 99 -2.19 7.50 1.63
C ILE A 99 -2.32 7.91 0.18
N THR A 100 -3.11 8.95 -0.08
CA THR A 100 -3.27 9.53 -1.42
C THR A 100 -3.52 11.03 -1.36
N ASN A 101 -3.14 11.74 -2.42
CA ASN A 101 -3.55 13.12 -2.67
C ASN A 101 -4.54 13.26 -3.84
N GLY A 102 -5.07 12.14 -4.35
CA GLY A 102 -5.92 12.05 -5.55
C GLY A 102 -5.13 11.75 -6.83
N ASP A 103 -3.89 12.21 -6.95
CA ASP A 103 -3.05 11.97 -8.14
C ASP A 103 -1.95 10.93 -7.88
N LEU A 104 -1.45 10.88 -6.64
CA LEU A 104 -0.39 10.01 -6.16
C LEU A 104 -0.90 9.15 -5.01
N GLU A 105 -0.32 7.97 -4.85
CA GLU A 105 -0.65 7.06 -3.77
C GLU A 105 0.55 6.25 -3.28
N LEU A 106 0.51 5.88 -2.01
CA LEU A 106 1.41 4.90 -1.42
C LEU A 106 0.62 3.95 -0.53
N PHE A 107 1.06 2.70 -0.51
CA PHE A 107 0.71 1.75 0.54
C PHE A 107 1.90 1.59 1.48
N ALA A 108 1.64 1.26 2.74
CA ALA A 108 2.69 0.89 3.67
C ALA A 108 2.25 -0.20 4.63
N VAL A 109 3.24 -0.91 5.18
CA VAL A 109 3.05 -1.84 6.30
C VAL A 109 4.07 -1.62 7.39
N ILE A 110 3.65 -1.83 8.64
CA ILE A 110 4.55 -2.05 9.77
C ILE A 110 4.70 -3.56 9.95
N SER A 111 5.89 -4.08 9.69
CA SER A 111 6.22 -5.50 9.74
C SER A 111 7.30 -5.77 10.79
N TYR A 112 7.22 -6.92 11.44
CA TYR A 112 8.25 -7.42 12.36
C TYR A 112 9.07 -8.56 11.77
N LEU A 113 8.96 -8.77 10.45
CA LEU A 113 9.70 -9.75 9.69
C LEU A 113 10.62 -9.01 8.72
N CYS A 114 11.88 -8.85 9.11
CA CYS A 114 12.88 -8.08 8.38
C CYS A 114 13.83 -8.97 7.59
N GLU A 115 14.30 -8.46 6.45
CA GLU A 115 15.40 -9.07 5.70
C GLU A 115 16.73 -8.72 6.37
N ASN A 116 17.54 -9.73 6.69
CA ASN A 116 18.88 -9.54 7.24
C ASN A 116 19.93 -9.39 6.12
N ASP A 117 21.20 -9.18 6.49
CA ASP A 117 22.30 -9.03 5.52
C ASP A 117 22.51 -10.26 4.62
N SER A 118 22.06 -11.43 5.07
CA SER A 118 22.11 -12.70 4.32
C SER A 118 20.87 -12.93 3.45
N ARG A 119 19.93 -11.97 3.40
CA ARG A 119 18.62 -12.04 2.73
C ARG A 119 17.64 -13.04 3.34
N ASP A 120 17.90 -13.51 4.55
CA ASP A 120 16.92 -14.29 5.30
C ASP A 120 15.91 -13.38 5.98
N ILE A 121 14.65 -13.82 6.01
CA ILE A 121 13.58 -13.10 6.70
C ILE A 121 13.44 -13.60 8.14
N THR A 122 13.85 -12.78 9.10
CA THR A 122 13.83 -13.08 10.54
C THR A 122 13.03 -12.06 11.33
N TYR A 123 12.68 -12.41 12.57
CA TYR A 123 11.99 -11.49 13.46
C TYR A 123 12.90 -10.33 13.87
N CYS A 124 12.40 -9.10 13.77
CA CYS A 124 13.09 -7.88 14.19
C CYS A 124 12.23 -7.14 15.24
N PRO A 125 12.70 -6.99 16.49
CA PRO A 125 11.88 -6.47 17.59
C PRO A 125 11.52 -4.99 17.45
N ASP A 126 12.35 -4.20 16.75
CA ASP A 126 12.06 -2.79 16.48
C ASP A 126 11.13 -2.60 15.27
N GLY A 127 10.88 -3.65 14.49
CA GLY A 127 10.06 -3.63 13.29
C GLY A 127 10.66 -2.82 12.13
N GLN A 128 9.90 -2.76 11.05
CA GLN A 128 10.18 -1.93 9.87
C GLN A 128 8.89 -1.33 9.31
N LEU A 129 8.98 -0.09 8.85
CA LEU A 129 7.99 0.50 7.95
C LEU A 129 8.43 0.20 6.52
N VAL A 130 7.64 -0.57 5.79
CA VAL A 130 7.84 -0.79 4.36
C VAL A 130 6.88 0.10 3.60
N ILE A 131 7.41 1.06 2.84
CA ILE A 131 6.65 1.97 1.98
C ILE A 131 6.74 1.44 0.55
N PHE A 132 5.58 1.10 -0.02
CA PHE A 132 5.46 0.61 -1.38
C PHE A 132 5.16 1.75 -2.35
N TYR A 133 5.88 1.78 -3.47
CA TYR A 133 5.71 2.81 -4.48
C TYR A 133 5.82 2.25 -5.90
N LYS A 134 4.95 2.71 -6.80
CA LYS A 134 5.10 2.55 -8.26
C LYS A 134 5.74 3.80 -8.89
N ASP A 135 5.36 4.97 -8.40
CA ASP A 135 5.84 6.28 -8.86
C ASP A 135 6.84 6.87 -7.85
N ILE A 136 7.98 7.36 -8.37
CA ILE A 136 8.99 8.04 -7.57
C ILE A 136 8.47 9.37 -7.00
N LEU A 137 7.59 10.06 -7.73
CA LEU A 137 6.97 11.31 -7.26
C LEU A 137 6.05 11.05 -6.07
N ALA A 138 5.30 9.96 -6.09
CA ALA A 138 4.48 9.53 -4.95
C ALA A 138 5.37 9.26 -3.72
N LYS A 139 6.46 8.50 -3.92
CA LYS A 139 7.43 8.21 -2.87
C LYS A 139 8.00 9.50 -2.28
N ASP A 140 8.48 10.42 -3.11
CA ASP A 140 9.12 11.65 -2.62
C ASP A 140 8.11 12.62 -1.97
N SER A 141 6.86 12.65 -2.44
CA SER A 141 5.86 13.62 -1.96
C SER A 141 5.06 13.16 -0.74
N LEU A 142 4.84 11.85 -0.58
CA LEU A 142 3.91 11.32 0.43
C LEU A 142 4.60 10.53 1.56
N SER A 143 5.88 10.15 1.42
CA SER A 143 6.52 9.27 2.41
C SER A 143 6.69 9.91 3.79
N SER A 144 6.90 11.23 3.88
CA SER A 144 7.03 11.92 5.17
C SER A 144 5.81 11.69 6.07
N HIS A 145 4.61 11.73 5.51
CA HIS A 145 3.38 11.45 6.25
C HIS A 145 3.31 10.03 6.82
N LEU A 146 3.83 9.04 6.07
CA LEU A 146 3.90 7.66 6.53
C LEU A 146 5.00 7.46 7.59
N ILE A 147 6.08 8.22 7.51
CA ILE A 147 7.15 8.24 8.52
C ILE A 147 6.62 8.86 9.82
N ASP A 148 5.91 10.00 9.74
CA ASP A 148 5.26 10.63 10.90
C ASP A 148 4.22 9.69 11.53
N TRP A 149 3.42 9.01 10.69
CA TRP A 149 2.50 7.98 11.15
C TRP A 149 3.22 6.84 11.87
N LYS A 150 4.29 6.29 11.29
CA LYS A 150 5.14 5.27 11.91
C LYS A 150 5.70 5.76 13.25
N ASP A 151 6.17 6.99 13.35
CA ASP A 151 6.79 7.51 14.57
C ASP A 151 5.82 7.57 15.77
N SER A 152 4.52 7.72 15.50
CA SER A 152 3.48 7.64 16.54
C SER A 152 3.14 6.23 17.02
N HIS A 153 3.59 5.17 16.32
CA HIS A 153 3.28 3.78 16.64
C HIS A 153 4.53 2.95 16.99
N VAL A 154 5.55 3.02 16.14
CA VAL A 154 6.79 2.23 16.19
C VAL A 154 8.00 3.13 15.85
N PRO A 155 8.38 4.06 16.75
CA PRO A 155 9.39 5.07 16.46
C PRO A 155 10.77 4.49 16.09
N LYS A 156 11.09 3.30 16.58
CA LYS A 156 12.37 2.62 16.28
C LYS A 156 12.38 1.87 14.95
N ALA A 157 11.22 1.69 14.31
CA ALA A 157 11.13 0.93 13.08
C ALA A 157 11.94 1.59 11.96
N LYS A 158 12.77 0.79 11.28
CA LYS A 158 13.54 1.22 10.12
C LYS A 158 12.60 1.48 8.94
N VAL A 159 12.86 2.52 8.16
CA VAL A 159 12.12 2.81 6.93
C VAL A 159 12.77 2.07 5.76
N ILE A 160 11.98 1.27 5.06
CA ILE A 160 12.34 0.52 3.86
C ILE A 160 11.44 0.98 2.73
N TYR A 161 12.02 1.16 1.54
CA TYR A 161 11.27 1.50 0.34
C TYR A 161 11.26 0.30 -0.60
N GLU A 162 10.09 -0.05 -1.10
CA GLU A 162 9.92 -1.17 -2.01
C GLU A 162 9.20 -0.74 -3.28
N LYS A 163 9.90 -0.85 -4.41
CA LYS A 163 9.32 -0.54 -5.72
C LYS A 163 8.43 -1.69 -6.18
N ILE A 164 7.18 -1.37 -6.51
CA ILE A 164 6.25 -2.30 -7.15
C ILE A 164 6.34 -2.13 -8.67
N ILE A 165 6.41 -3.24 -9.39
CA ILE A 165 6.56 -3.32 -10.85
C ILE A 165 5.24 -3.76 -11.48
#